data_AF-A0A7Y8JGE2-F1
#
_entry.id   AF-A0A7Y8JGE2-F1
#
_cell.length_a   1.000
_cell.length_b   1.000
_cell.length_c   1.000
_cell.angle_alpha   90.00
_cell.angle_beta   90.00
_cell.angle_gamma   90.00
#
_symmetry.space_group_name_H-M   'P 1'
#
loop_
_entity.id
_entity.type
_entity.pdbx_description
1 polymer ?
#
loop_
_entity_poly.entity_id
_entity_poly.type
_entity_poly.pdbx_seq_one_letter_code
_entity_poly.pdbx_strand_id
1 'polypeptide(L)'
;MAYGAPSLLGKEQGSEHERSNITQWDFGDLPHHVQFARGGQKLTGYPALVDEGESVSMKLLDAPETAEKESRKGVVRLMRLALSAQFKQLEKDIAKQTALALKYRSLGNADSFFSDLLDTIADRACLGDDPLPRSQKEFDKQKERAKPRIAPVTQALLKSVETCLDLTQQVQARLNQKSPHIHAQKDEQTHLAELVYPGFIRQTPWERWQHLPRYLQAILKRFDKLPAVGERDPRHTAIIQGFEKRYQERLARHRKAGLRDPLLDEFRWHLEELRVSLFAQELKTPYPVSAKRLEKIWESVKP
;
A
#
# COMPACT_ATOMS: atom_id res chain seq x y z
N MET A 1 -0.85 -11.03 -13.30
CA MET A 1 0.11 -11.51 -12.29
C MET A 1 -0.65 -12.37 -11.30
N ALA A 2 -0.39 -13.69 -11.29
CA ALA A 2 -1.06 -14.62 -10.42
C ALA A 2 -0.46 -14.52 -9.00
N TYR A 3 -1.26 -14.04 -8.04
CA TYR A 3 -0.98 -14.29 -6.63
C TYR A 3 -0.99 -15.81 -6.43
N GLY A 4 0.11 -16.38 -5.94
CA GLY A 4 0.13 -17.79 -5.53
C GLY A 4 -0.99 -18.03 -4.54
N ALA A 5 -1.86 -19.00 -4.83
CA ALA A 5 -2.98 -19.33 -3.96
C ALA A 5 -2.45 -19.73 -2.58
N PRO A 6 -3.05 -19.26 -1.48
CA PRO A 6 -2.67 -19.69 -0.13
C PRO A 6 -2.75 -21.22 -0.04
N SER A 7 -1.72 -21.83 0.57
CA SER A 7 -1.69 -23.27 0.86
C SER A 7 -2.79 -23.60 1.88
N LEU A 8 -3.75 -24.44 1.47
CA LEU A 8 -4.89 -24.84 2.30
C LEU A 8 -4.60 -26.18 2.99
N LEU A 9 -4.80 -26.23 4.31
CA LEU A 9 -4.67 -27.46 5.10
C LEU A 9 -6.02 -28.21 5.10
N GLY A 10 -6.14 -29.23 4.25
CA GLY A 10 -7.41 -29.94 3.97
C GLY A 10 -8.19 -30.55 5.16
N LYS A 11 -9.46 -30.88 4.85
CA LYS A 11 -10.66 -31.01 5.72
C LYS A 11 -10.75 -32.08 6.82
N GLU A 12 -9.76 -32.92 7.07
CA GLU A 12 -9.94 -34.01 8.06
C GLU A 12 -9.31 -33.65 9.41
N GLN A 13 -10.18 -33.41 10.41
CA GLN A 13 -9.95 -32.95 11.80
C GLN A 13 -9.92 -31.43 12.07
N GLY A 14 -9.94 -30.57 11.05
CA GLY A 14 -9.97 -29.09 11.18
C GLY A 14 -11.35 -28.42 11.07
N SER A 15 -12.45 -29.18 11.08
CA SER A 15 -13.76 -28.72 10.59
C SER A 15 -14.44 -27.61 11.39
N GLU A 16 -14.11 -27.39 12.67
CA GLU A 16 -14.69 -26.29 13.46
C GLU A 16 -14.19 -24.91 13.02
N HIS A 17 -13.03 -24.85 12.36
CA HIS A 17 -12.39 -23.60 11.93
C HIS A 17 -12.42 -23.40 10.41
N GLU A 18 -13.29 -24.13 9.71
CA GLU A 18 -13.55 -23.92 8.28
C GLU A 18 -15.05 -23.71 8.02
N ARG A 19 -15.39 -22.54 7.51
CA ARG A 19 -16.78 -22.18 7.16
C ARG A 19 -16.78 -21.20 6.00
N SER A 20 -17.73 -21.33 5.09
CA SER A 20 -17.88 -20.43 3.93
C SER A 20 -19.20 -19.67 3.99
N ASN A 21 -19.36 -18.68 3.11
CA ASN A 21 -20.57 -17.86 2.97
C ASN A 21 -20.94 -17.11 4.25
N ILE A 22 -19.94 -16.66 5.01
CA ILE A 22 -20.13 -15.89 6.24
C ILE A 22 -20.41 -14.43 5.85
N THR A 23 -21.55 -13.90 6.28
CA THR A 23 -21.96 -12.51 6.00
C THR A 23 -22.07 -11.64 7.25
N GLN A 24 -21.98 -12.25 8.43
CA GLN A 24 -21.98 -11.60 9.74
C GLN A 24 -21.06 -12.38 10.68
N TRP A 25 -20.62 -11.74 11.76
CA TRP A 25 -19.86 -12.44 12.79
C TRP A 25 -20.81 -13.33 13.60
N ASP A 26 -20.72 -14.65 13.42
CA ASP A 26 -21.61 -15.64 14.04
C ASP A 26 -20.91 -17.00 14.26
N PHE A 27 -19.58 -16.97 14.33
CA PHE A 27 -18.70 -18.16 14.37
C PHE A 27 -17.87 -18.22 15.65
N GLY A 28 -18.21 -17.42 16.66
CA GLY A 28 -17.49 -17.38 17.94
C GLY A 28 -16.15 -16.64 17.86
N ASP A 29 -15.24 -17.01 18.76
CA ASP A 29 -13.91 -16.40 18.86
C ASP A 29 -12.90 -17.15 17.97
N LEU A 30 -12.06 -16.40 17.27
CA LEU A 30 -10.99 -16.92 16.43
C LEU A 30 -9.70 -17.07 17.25
N PRO A 31 -9.26 -18.30 17.55
CA PRO A 31 -8.00 -18.48 18.25
C PRO A 31 -6.81 -18.00 17.39
N HIS A 32 -5.71 -17.63 18.05
CA HIS A 32 -4.51 -17.17 17.36
C HIS A 32 -3.87 -18.28 16.51
N HIS A 33 -3.94 -19.52 16.98
CA HIS A 33 -3.49 -20.71 16.27
C HIS A 33 -4.25 -21.93 16.79
N VAL A 34 -4.25 -23.00 16.01
CA VAL A 34 -4.87 -24.28 16.35
C VAL A 34 -3.85 -25.37 16.05
N GLN A 35 -3.69 -26.32 16.96
CA GLN A 35 -2.89 -27.52 16.74
C GLN A 35 -3.80 -28.67 16.34
N PHE A 36 -3.42 -29.40 15.29
CA PHE A 36 -4.17 -30.57 14.82
C PHE A 36 -3.21 -31.64 14.26
N ALA A 37 -3.70 -32.87 14.10
CA ALA A 37 -2.92 -33.98 13.57
C ALA A 37 -3.38 -34.34 12.15
N ARG A 38 -2.46 -34.48 11.21
CA ARG A 38 -2.75 -34.97 9.85
C ARG A 38 -1.68 -35.96 9.43
N GLY A 39 -2.09 -37.16 9.01
CA GLY A 39 -1.14 -38.22 8.63
C GLY A 39 -0.14 -38.59 9.72
N GLY A 40 -0.53 -38.50 11.01
CA GLY A 40 0.34 -38.79 12.15
C GLY A 40 1.32 -37.66 12.53
N GLN A 41 1.33 -36.53 11.82
CA GLN A 41 2.15 -35.37 12.16
C GLN A 41 1.33 -34.29 12.87
N LYS A 42 1.90 -33.67 13.90
CA LYS A 42 1.33 -32.48 14.55
C LYS A 42 1.62 -31.25 13.71
N LEU A 43 0.57 -30.55 13.29
CA LEU A 43 0.62 -29.33 12.51
C LEU A 43 0.04 -28.17 13.32
N THR A 44 0.47 -26.95 12.99
CA THR A 44 -0.12 -25.71 13.50
C THR A 44 -0.75 -24.96 12.34
N GLY A 45 -2.02 -24.61 12.50
CA GLY A 45 -2.76 -23.78 11.55
C GLY A 45 -3.18 -22.46 12.18
N TYR A 46 -3.32 -21.44 11.37
CA TYR A 46 -3.68 -20.08 11.77
C TYR A 46 -5.05 -19.75 11.17
N PRO A 47 -6.13 -19.70 11.98
CA PRO A 47 -7.45 -19.32 11.50
C PRO A 47 -7.43 -17.93 10.87
N ALA A 48 -7.97 -17.83 9.66
CA ALA A 48 -8.01 -16.62 8.87
C ALA A 48 -9.38 -16.40 8.25
N LEU A 49 -9.78 -15.12 8.16
CA LEU A 49 -10.97 -14.70 7.42
C LEU A 49 -10.56 -14.28 6.01
N VAL A 50 -11.02 -14.99 4.98
CA VAL A 50 -10.68 -14.74 3.58
C VAL A 50 -11.85 -14.07 2.87
N ASP A 51 -11.59 -12.95 2.23
CA ASP A 51 -12.58 -12.23 1.41
C ASP A 51 -12.95 -13.05 0.16
N GLU A 52 -14.24 -13.34 0.00
CA GLU A 52 -14.82 -14.05 -1.16
C GLU A 52 -15.69 -13.11 -2.02
N GLY A 53 -15.58 -11.79 -1.84
CA GLY A 53 -16.29 -10.75 -2.60
C GLY A 53 -17.65 -10.40 -2.04
N GLU A 54 -18.59 -11.34 -1.96
CA GLU A 54 -19.93 -11.10 -1.39
C GLU A 54 -20.08 -11.63 0.04
N SER A 55 -19.09 -12.41 0.48
CA SER A 55 -19.03 -13.04 1.80
C SER A 55 -17.59 -13.24 2.23
N VAL A 56 -17.41 -13.91 3.36
CA VAL A 56 -16.11 -14.31 3.89
C VAL A 56 -16.10 -15.82 4.12
N SER A 57 -14.94 -16.43 3.95
CA SER A 57 -14.67 -17.79 4.41
C SER A 57 -13.68 -17.79 5.57
N MET A 58 -13.95 -18.57 6.60
CA MET A 58 -12.98 -18.95 7.61
C MET A 58 -12.15 -20.14 7.09
N LYS A 59 -10.82 -20.02 7.08
CA LYS A 59 -9.87 -21.02 6.57
C LYS A 59 -8.68 -21.16 7.53
N LEU A 60 -8.05 -22.34 7.58
CA LEU A 60 -6.78 -22.54 8.27
C LEU A 60 -5.61 -22.36 7.29
N LEU A 61 -4.74 -21.37 7.54
CA LEU A 61 -3.52 -21.15 6.77
C LEU A 61 -2.29 -21.65 7.54
N ASP A 62 -1.19 -21.89 6.82
CA ASP A 62 0.05 -22.46 7.35
C ASP A 62 1.08 -21.43 7.85
N ALA A 63 0.89 -20.15 7.53
CA ALA A 63 1.77 -19.06 7.96
C ALA A 63 0.99 -17.94 8.67
N PRO A 64 1.48 -17.45 9.84
CA PRO A 64 0.77 -16.43 10.62
C PRO A 64 0.65 -15.10 9.88
N GLU A 65 1.68 -14.66 9.16
CA GLU A 65 1.67 -13.39 8.42
C GLU A 65 0.68 -13.43 7.25
N THR A 66 0.56 -14.58 6.58
CA THR A 66 -0.43 -14.79 5.52
C THR A 66 -1.84 -14.78 6.11
N ALA A 67 -2.05 -15.47 7.24
CA ALA A 67 -3.32 -15.50 7.95
C ALA A 67 -3.77 -14.10 8.38
N GLU A 68 -2.86 -13.29 8.92
CA GLU A 68 -3.14 -11.92 9.32
C GLU A 68 -3.49 -11.04 8.13
N LYS A 69 -2.73 -11.11 7.04
CA LYS A 69 -3.00 -10.33 5.81
C LYS A 69 -4.34 -10.68 5.18
N GLU A 70 -4.67 -11.95 5.05
CA GLU A 70 -5.95 -12.36 4.49
C GLU A 70 -7.09 -11.99 5.45
N SER A 71 -6.91 -12.25 6.75
CA SER A 71 -7.88 -11.85 7.80
C SER A 71 -8.20 -10.36 7.76
N ARG A 72 -7.21 -9.50 7.50
CA ARG A 72 -7.45 -8.06 7.36
C ARG A 72 -8.48 -7.78 6.26
N LYS A 73 -8.32 -8.39 5.08
CA LYS A 73 -9.27 -8.25 3.98
C LYS A 73 -10.64 -8.83 4.33
N GLY A 74 -10.68 -10.02 4.94
CA GLY A 74 -11.93 -10.66 5.36
C GLY A 74 -12.69 -9.84 6.40
N VAL A 75 -12.00 -9.30 7.40
CA VAL A 75 -12.64 -8.41 8.40
C VAL A 75 -13.17 -7.14 7.74
N VAL A 76 -12.42 -6.51 6.83
CA VAL A 76 -12.91 -5.34 6.08
C VAL A 76 -14.16 -5.70 5.25
N ARG A 77 -14.20 -6.89 4.62
CA ARG A 77 -15.40 -7.38 3.93
C ARG A 77 -16.60 -7.52 4.88
N LEU A 78 -16.44 -8.19 6.02
CA LEU A 78 -17.51 -8.31 7.02
C LEU A 78 -17.97 -6.94 7.54
N MET A 79 -17.05 -6.01 7.76
CA MET A 79 -17.37 -4.63 8.14
C MET A 79 -18.19 -3.91 7.07
N ARG A 80 -17.84 -4.08 5.78
CA ARG A 80 -18.60 -3.51 4.66
C ARG A 80 -20.01 -4.08 4.57
N LEU A 81 -20.19 -5.38 4.83
CA LEU A 81 -21.50 -6.01 4.91
C LEU A 81 -22.32 -5.46 6.10
N ALA A 82 -21.71 -5.39 7.29
CA ALA A 82 -22.34 -4.88 8.50
C ALA A 82 -22.68 -3.37 8.43
N LEU A 83 -21.92 -2.60 7.65
CA LEU A 83 -22.09 -1.15 7.43
C LEU A 83 -22.58 -0.85 6.00
N SER A 84 -23.41 -1.74 5.45
CA SER A 84 -23.80 -1.69 4.03
C SER A 84 -24.46 -0.36 3.62
N ALA A 85 -25.24 0.29 4.49
CA ALA A 85 -25.84 1.59 4.19
C ALA A 85 -24.75 2.67 4.01
N GLN A 86 -23.75 2.70 4.89
CA GLN A 86 -22.65 3.67 4.83
C GLN A 86 -21.78 3.42 3.59
N PHE A 87 -21.44 2.16 3.28
CA PHE A 87 -20.61 1.83 2.13
C PHE A 87 -21.34 2.03 0.79
N LYS A 88 -22.64 1.75 0.69
CA LYS A 88 -23.44 2.10 -0.50
C LYS A 88 -23.49 3.61 -0.74
N GLN A 89 -23.55 4.40 0.34
CA GLN A 89 -23.49 5.86 0.22
C GLN A 89 -22.08 6.32 -0.22
N LEU A 90 -21.04 5.75 0.37
CA LEU A 90 -19.64 6.02 -0.02
C LEU A 90 -19.38 5.69 -1.50
N GLU A 91 -19.85 4.54 -1.99
CA GLU A 91 -19.74 4.15 -3.40
C GLU A 91 -20.38 5.19 -4.33
N LYS A 92 -21.58 5.68 -3.98
CA LYS A 92 -22.26 6.76 -4.74
C LYS A 92 -21.48 8.06 -4.71
N ASP A 93 -20.86 8.41 -3.58
CA ASP A 93 -20.12 9.67 -3.43
C ASP A 93 -18.76 9.63 -4.14
N ILE A 94 -18.08 8.48 -4.12
CA ILE A 94 -16.87 8.23 -4.91
C ILE A 94 -17.18 8.26 -6.40
N ALA A 95 -18.28 7.64 -6.85
CA ALA A 95 -18.68 7.63 -8.26
C ALA A 95 -18.93 9.04 -8.84
N LYS A 96 -19.25 10.03 -8.00
CA LYS A 96 -19.39 11.44 -8.42
C LYS A 96 -18.04 12.12 -8.72
N GLN A 97 -16.91 11.52 -8.36
CA GLN A 97 -15.55 12.07 -8.57
C GLN A 97 -15.07 11.88 -10.02
N THR A 98 -15.92 12.20 -11.00
CA THR A 98 -15.66 11.98 -12.43
C THR A 98 -14.49 12.81 -12.95
N ALA A 99 -14.28 14.02 -12.41
CA ALA A 99 -13.13 14.85 -12.74
C ALA A 99 -11.80 14.19 -12.33
N LEU A 100 -11.75 13.54 -11.16
CA LEU A 100 -10.57 12.80 -10.72
C LEU A 100 -10.35 11.54 -11.55
N ALA A 101 -11.43 10.81 -11.87
CA ALA A 101 -11.35 9.65 -12.77
C ALA A 101 -10.82 10.04 -14.17
N LEU A 102 -11.18 11.23 -14.66
CA LEU A 102 -10.63 11.78 -15.90
C LEU A 102 -9.13 12.05 -15.80
N LYS A 103 -8.66 12.66 -14.70
CA LYS A 103 -7.23 12.88 -14.45
C LYS A 103 -6.45 11.56 -14.36
N TYR A 104 -7.06 10.50 -13.85
CA TYR A 104 -6.46 9.16 -13.71
C TYR A 104 -6.37 8.36 -15.03
N ARG A 105 -7.02 8.78 -16.12
CA ARG A 105 -7.10 8.00 -17.37
C ARG A 105 -5.75 7.61 -18.01
N SER A 106 -4.69 8.38 -17.75
CA SER A 106 -3.34 8.02 -18.24
C SER A 106 -2.70 6.85 -17.47
N LEU A 107 -3.22 6.53 -16.29
CA LEU A 107 -2.73 5.47 -15.41
C LEU A 107 -3.62 4.23 -15.47
N GLY A 108 -4.92 4.38 -15.66
CA GLY A 108 -5.84 3.25 -15.69
C GLY A 108 -7.25 3.67 -16.09
N ASN A 109 -8.23 2.85 -15.69
CA ASN A 109 -9.64 3.10 -16.00
C ASN A 109 -10.42 3.55 -14.75
N ALA A 110 -11.61 4.11 -14.98
CA ALA A 110 -12.47 4.66 -13.92
C ALA A 110 -12.89 3.59 -12.89
N ASP A 111 -13.18 2.37 -13.34
CA ASP A 111 -13.63 1.29 -12.45
C ASP A 111 -12.52 0.91 -11.46
N SER A 112 -11.28 0.74 -11.95
CA SER A 112 -10.11 0.50 -11.11
C SER A 112 -9.84 1.65 -10.13
N PHE A 113 -10.01 2.89 -10.57
CA PHE A 113 -9.83 4.08 -9.74
C PHE A 113 -10.82 4.12 -8.58
N PHE A 114 -12.12 3.92 -8.86
CA PHE A 114 -13.15 3.91 -7.83
C PHE A 114 -13.03 2.71 -6.89
N SER A 115 -12.67 1.54 -7.43
CA SER A 115 -12.39 0.34 -6.62
C SER A 115 -11.23 0.57 -5.66
N ASP A 116 -10.12 1.15 -6.14
CA ASP A 116 -8.95 1.41 -5.30
C ASP A 116 -9.25 2.44 -4.20
N LEU A 117 -10.01 3.50 -4.52
CA LEU A 117 -10.47 4.47 -3.52
C LEU A 117 -11.32 3.79 -2.45
N LEU A 118 -12.32 3.00 -2.87
CA LEU A 118 -13.24 2.33 -1.97
C LEU A 118 -12.51 1.37 -1.04
N ASP A 119 -11.63 0.52 -1.57
CA ASP A 119 -10.88 -0.46 -0.79
C ASP A 119 -9.91 0.23 0.19
N THR A 120 -9.25 1.31 -0.24
CA THR A 120 -8.34 2.09 0.62
C THR A 120 -9.08 2.77 1.76
N ILE A 121 -10.24 3.38 1.47
CA ILE A 121 -11.08 4.02 2.49
C ILE A 121 -11.65 2.96 3.45
N ALA A 122 -12.11 1.82 2.93
CA ALA A 122 -12.64 0.74 3.74
C ALA A 122 -11.58 0.19 4.71
N ASP A 123 -10.39 -0.12 4.23
CA ASP A 123 -9.30 -0.62 5.09
C ASP A 123 -8.93 0.40 6.17
N ARG A 124 -8.73 1.67 5.80
CA ARG A 124 -8.33 2.71 6.76
C ARG A 124 -9.43 3.05 7.76
N ALA A 125 -10.68 3.18 7.33
CA ALA A 125 -11.78 3.55 8.22
C ALA A 125 -12.17 2.39 9.14
N CYS A 126 -12.20 1.15 8.62
CA CYS A 126 -12.62 -0.02 9.38
C CYS A 126 -11.55 -0.52 10.33
N LEU A 127 -10.27 -0.53 9.93
CA LEU A 127 -9.20 -1.09 10.76
C LEU A 127 -8.14 -0.06 11.09
N GLY A 128 -7.62 0.67 10.09
CA GLY A 128 -6.49 1.55 10.31
C GLY A 128 -5.34 0.82 11.01
N ASP A 129 -4.88 1.36 12.13
CA ASP A 129 -3.78 0.78 12.93
C ASP A 129 -4.29 -0.08 14.09
N ASP A 130 -5.61 -0.25 14.22
CA ASP A 130 -6.19 -1.11 15.25
C ASP A 130 -5.89 -2.59 14.93
N PRO A 131 -5.68 -3.45 15.97
CA PRO A 131 -5.48 -4.87 15.77
C PRO A 131 -6.74 -5.54 15.19
N LEU A 132 -6.55 -6.67 14.50
CA LEU A 132 -7.67 -7.42 13.94
C LEU A 132 -8.58 -7.94 15.06
N PRO A 133 -9.91 -7.74 14.97
CA PRO A 133 -10.84 -8.36 15.90
C PRO A 133 -10.77 -9.88 15.78
N ARG A 134 -10.74 -10.55 16.92
CA ARG A 134 -10.77 -12.01 17.07
C ARG A 134 -12.04 -12.50 17.76
N SER A 135 -12.91 -11.59 18.21
CA SER A 135 -14.21 -11.90 18.82
C SER A 135 -15.32 -10.99 18.30
N GLN A 136 -16.58 -11.39 18.51
CA GLN A 136 -17.77 -10.59 18.21
C GLN A 136 -17.68 -9.20 18.87
N LYS A 137 -17.28 -9.19 20.15
CA LYS A 137 -17.19 -7.97 20.96
C LYS A 137 -16.18 -6.98 20.39
N GLU A 138 -15.02 -7.47 19.96
CA GLU A 138 -13.99 -6.64 19.33
C GLU A 138 -14.45 -6.14 17.96
N PHE A 139 -15.10 -7.01 17.16
CA PHE A 139 -15.68 -6.63 15.88
C PHE A 139 -16.72 -5.52 16.03
N ASP A 140 -17.64 -5.64 16.99
CA ASP A 140 -18.66 -4.62 17.25
C ASP A 140 -18.07 -3.30 17.73
N LYS A 141 -17.06 -3.34 18.62
CA LYS A 141 -16.33 -2.14 19.05
C LYS A 141 -15.65 -1.45 17.86
N GLN A 142 -15.05 -2.24 16.97
CA GLN A 142 -14.38 -1.73 15.80
C GLN A 142 -15.38 -1.15 14.78
N LYS A 143 -16.55 -1.77 14.63
CA LYS A 143 -17.67 -1.29 13.79
C LYS A 143 -18.18 0.07 14.25
N GLU A 144 -18.36 0.27 15.56
CA GLU A 144 -18.78 1.57 16.11
C GLU A 144 -17.73 2.67 15.91
N ARG A 145 -16.43 2.32 15.94
CA ARG A 145 -15.34 3.25 15.60
C ARG A 145 -15.25 3.56 14.11
N ALA A 146 -15.57 2.60 13.26
CA ALA A 146 -15.46 2.73 11.80
C ALA A 146 -16.45 3.76 11.25
N LYS A 147 -17.71 3.73 11.70
CA LYS A 147 -18.78 4.63 11.22
C LYS A 147 -18.37 6.11 11.17
N PRO A 148 -17.88 6.75 12.27
CA PRO A 148 -17.47 8.15 12.23
C PRO A 148 -16.15 8.40 11.49
N ARG A 149 -15.35 7.36 11.20
CA ARG A 149 -14.07 7.47 10.47
C ARG A 149 -14.25 7.54 8.95
N ILE A 150 -15.32 6.95 8.40
CA ILE A 150 -15.52 6.85 6.93
C ILE A 150 -15.43 8.23 6.24
N ALA A 151 -16.19 9.22 6.71
CA ALA A 151 -16.24 10.54 6.10
C ALA A 151 -14.88 11.28 6.13
N PRO A 152 -14.19 11.47 7.28
CA PRO A 152 -12.91 12.17 7.29
C PRO A 152 -11.81 11.42 6.54
N VAL A 153 -11.79 10.08 6.57
CA VAL A 153 -10.84 9.27 5.77
C VAL A 153 -11.08 9.49 4.27
N THR A 154 -12.34 9.49 3.82
CA THR A 154 -12.71 9.76 2.43
C THR A 154 -12.21 11.13 1.98
N GLN A 155 -12.49 12.17 2.76
CA GLN A 155 -12.06 13.54 2.44
C GLN A 155 -10.54 13.68 2.38
N ALA A 156 -9.83 13.11 3.36
CA ALA A 156 -8.37 13.15 3.41
C ALA A 156 -7.73 12.43 2.20
N LEU A 157 -8.25 11.26 1.84
CA LEU A 157 -7.75 10.51 0.69
C LEU A 157 -8.04 11.23 -0.63
N LEU A 158 -9.27 11.68 -0.86
CA LEU A 158 -9.65 12.38 -2.10
C LEU A 158 -8.82 13.63 -2.32
N LYS A 159 -8.61 14.45 -1.28
CA LYS A 159 -7.75 15.64 -1.35
C LYS A 159 -6.31 15.29 -1.72
N SER A 160 -5.78 14.23 -1.12
CA SER A 160 -4.40 13.78 -1.38
C SER A 160 -4.25 13.24 -2.80
N VAL A 161 -5.20 12.43 -3.26
CA VAL A 161 -5.26 11.88 -4.63
C VAL A 161 -5.37 12.99 -5.65
N GLU A 162 -6.26 13.97 -5.45
CA GLU A 162 -6.39 15.13 -6.33
C GLU A 162 -5.06 15.86 -6.50
N THR A 163 -4.42 16.20 -5.38
CA THR A 163 -3.12 16.89 -5.37
C THR A 163 -2.05 16.07 -6.09
N CYS A 164 -2.01 14.75 -5.87
CA CYS A 164 -1.05 13.87 -6.53
C CYS A 164 -1.28 13.80 -8.04
N LEU A 165 -2.53 13.69 -8.50
CA LEU A 165 -2.84 13.65 -9.93
C LEU A 165 -2.53 14.98 -10.63
N ASP A 166 -2.78 16.10 -9.99
CA ASP A 166 -2.43 17.43 -10.53
C ASP A 166 -0.92 17.62 -10.66
N LEU A 167 -0.16 17.22 -9.64
CA LEU A 167 1.29 17.26 -9.69
C LEU A 167 1.85 16.27 -10.72
N THR A 168 1.25 15.09 -10.85
CA THR A 168 1.63 14.11 -11.88
C THR A 168 1.47 14.68 -13.28
N GLN A 169 0.36 15.37 -13.57
CA GLN A 169 0.15 16.03 -14.86
C GLN A 169 1.17 17.14 -15.12
N GLN A 170 1.51 17.93 -14.09
CA GLN A 170 2.56 18.95 -14.19
C GLN A 170 3.93 18.33 -14.47
N VAL A 171 4.30 17.27 -13.75
CA VAL A 171 5.57 16.55 -13.99
C VAL A 171 5.59 15.97 -15.40
N GLN A 172 4.51 15.33 -15.85
CA GLN A 172 4.42 14.77 -17.19
C GLN A 172 4.56 15.86 -18.27
N ALA A 173 3.97 17.03 -18.06
CA ALA A 173 4.13 18.16 -18.97
C ALA A 173 5.60 18.61 -19.05
N ARG A 174 6.33 18.63 -17.93
CA ARG A 174 7.79 18.94 -17.91
C ARG A 174 8.63 17.85 -18.57
N LEU A 175 8.28 16.58 -18.38
CA LEU A 175 8.94 15.45 -19.03
C LEU A 175 8.78 15.46 -20.55
N ASN A 176 7.65 15.95 -21.06
CA ASN A 176 7.37 16.02 -22.50
C ASN A 176 8.03 17.23 -23.20
N GLN A 177 8.57 18.19 -22.44
CA GLN A 177 9.28 19.34 -23.01
C GLN A 177 10.66 18.92 -23.53
N LYS A 178 11.09 19.48 -24.66
CA LYS A 178 12.46 19.31 -25.15
C LYS A 178 13.43 19.96 -24.15
N SER A 179 14.45 19.21 -23.73
CA SER A 179 15.45 19.67 -22.78
C SER A 179 16.84 19.15 -23.16
N PRO A 180 17.91 19.93 -22.95
CA PRO A 180 19.28 19.42 -23.06
C PRO A 180 19.63 18.44 -21.92
N HIS A 181 18.85 18.40 -20.84
CA HIS A 181 19.10 17.55 -19.66
C HIS A 181 18.42 16.19 -19.76
N ILE A 182 18.69 15.44 -20.85
CA ILE A 182 18.01 14.18 -21.18
C ILE A 182 18.18 13.13 -20.07
N HIS A 183 19.36 13.03 -19.45
CA HIS A 183 19.60 12.07 -18.38
C HIS A 183 18.73 12.32 -17.14
N ALA A 184 18.58 13.58 -16.74
CA ALA A 184 17.71 13.95 -15.62
C ALA A 184 16.23 13.70 -15.95
N GLN A 185 15.79 13.99 -17.18
CA GLN A 185 14.43 13.67 -17.62
C GLN A 185 14.15 12.17 -17.57
N LYS A 186 15.08 11.34 -18.04
CA LYS A 186 14.93 9.88 -18.00
C LYS A 186 14.89 9.35 -16.56
N ASP A 187 15.75 9.86 -15.69
CA ASP A 187 15.74 9.50 -14.26
C ASP A 187 14.39 9.86 -13.61
N GLU A 188 13.89 11.08 -13.83
CA GLU A 188 12.61 11.51 -13.26
C GLU A 188 11.39 10.84 -13.91
N GLN A 189 11.50 10.38 -15.16
CA GLN A 189 10.47 9.55 -15.78
C GLN A 189 10.35 8.20 -15.06
N THR A 190 11.48 7.55 -14.74
CA THR A 190 11.48 6.31 -13.97
C THR A 190 10.97 6.56 -12.55
N HIS A 191 11.45 7.61 -11.89
CA HIS A 191 11.03 7.97 -10.54
C HIS A 191 9.51 8.26 -10.45
N LEU A 192 8.95 9.02 -11.40
CA LEU A 192 7.51 9.25 -11.45
C LEU A 192 6.72 7.93 -11.57
N ALA A 193 7.18 7.01 -12.41
CA ALA A 193 6.53 5.72 -12.62
C ALA A 193 6.63 4.79 -11.39
N GLU A 194 7.57 5.02 -10.47
CA GLU A 194 7.63 4.31 -9.19
C GLU A 194 6.72 4.92 -8.11
N LEU A 195 6.47 6.23 -8.17
CA LEU A 195 5.58 6.94 -7.24
C LEU A 195 4.11 6.80 -7.62
N VAL A 196 3.80 6.90 -8.91
CA VAL A 196 2.44 6.98 -9.44
C VAL A 196 2.28 6.01 -10.61
N TYR A 197 1.61 4.90 -10.33
CA TYR A 197 1.42 3.77 -11.23
C TYR A 197 0.01 3.19 -11.08
N PRO A 198 -0.49 2.34 -12.00
CA PRO A 198 -1.81 1.73 -11.86
C PRO A 198 -1.91 0.95 -10.54
N GLY A 199 -2.84 1.35 -9.66
CA GLY A 199 -3.00 0.75 -8.34
C GLY A 199 -2.20 1.39 -7.22
N PHE A 200 -1.50 2.51 -7.46
CA PHE A 200 -0.75 3.21 -6.41
C PHE A 200 -1.64 3.65 -5.23
N ILE A 201 -2.92 3.92 -5.48
CA ILE A 201 -3.87 4.37 -4.46
C ILE A 201 -3.99 3.33 -3.35
N ARG A 202 -4.09 2.06 -3.73
CA ARG A 202 -4.21 0.95 -2.79
C ARG A 202 -2.88 0.50 -2.20
N GLN A 203 -1.80 0.64 -2.97
CA GLN A 203 -0.48 0.11 -2.61
C GLN A 203 0.37 1.08 -1.78
N THR A 204 0.05 2.37 -1.78
CA THR A 204 0.74 3.37 -0.97
C THR A 204 0.31 3.23 0.50
N PRO A 205 1.25 2.99 1.44
CA PRO A 205 0.94 2.95 2.88
C PRO A 205 0.31 4.25 3.35
N TRP A 206 -0.60 4.17 4.32
CA TRP A 206 -1.42 5.31 4.72
C TRP A 206 -0.58 6.51 5.18
N GLU A 207 0.50 6.23 5.92
CA GLU A 207 1.41 7.20 6.53
C GLU A 207 2.22 7.96 5.47
N ARG A 208 2.28 7.43 4.23
CA ARG A 208 3.06 7.99 3.13
C ARG A 208 2.24 8.92 2.23
N TRP A 209 0.91 8.86 2.30
CA TRP A 209 0.03 9.73 1.51
C TRP A 209 0.31 11.21 1.70
N GLN A 210 0.58 11.64 2.93
CA GLN A 210 0.92 13.04 3.23
C GLN A 210 2.23 13.51 2.58
N HIS A 211 3.11 12.58 2.18
CA HIS A 211 4.42 12.87 1.61
C HIS A 211 4.45 12.75 0.09
N LEU A 212 3.54 11.98 -0.51
CA LEU A 212 3.52 11.76 -1.96
C LEU A 212 3.46 13.07 -2.77
N PRO A 213 2.63 14.08 -2.42
CA PRO A 213 2.67 15.39 -3.06
C PRO A 213 4.04 16.08 -2.97
N ARG A 214 4.73 15.95 -1.83
CA ARG A 214 6.06 16.56 -1.62
C ARG A 214 7.11 15.91 -2.52
N TYR A 215 7.06 14.59 -2.71
CA TYR A 215 7.98 13.90 -3.63
C TYR A 215 7.75 14.34 -5.07
N LEU A 216 6.50 14.45 -5.52
CA LEU A 216 6.17 14.96 -6.85
C LEU A 216 6.59 16.44 -7.04
N GLN A 217 6.43 17.28 -6.01
CA GLN A 217 6.95 18.65 -6.02
C GLN A 217 8.49 18.68 -6.10
N ALA A 218 9.18 17.73 -5.48
CA ALA A 218 10.64 17.64 -5.57
C ALA A 218 11.12 17.39 -7.00
N ILE A 219 10.37 16.59 -7.78
CA ILE A 219 10.63 16.39 -9.22
C ILE A 219 10.56 17.72 -9.97
N LEU A 220 9.48 18.48 -9.77
CA LEU A 220 9.30 19.79 -10.40
C LEU A 220 10.42 20.76 -10.01
N LYS A 221 10.79 20.79 -8.73
CA LYS A 221 11.87 21.64 -8.21
C LYS A 221 13.24 21.27 -8.77
N ARG A 222 13.49 19.99 -9.02
CA ARG A 222 14.70 19.55 -9.72
C ARG A 222 14.73 20.16 -11.12
N PHE A 223 13.65 20.02 -11.89
CA PHE A 223 13.58 20.60 -13.25
C PHE A 223 13.81 22.11 -13.27
N ASP A 224 13.29 22.85 -12.29
CA ASP A 224 13.47 24.30 -12.20
C ASP A 224 14.92 24.70 -11.91
N LYS A 225 15.65 23.86 -11.16
CA LYS A 225 17.04 24.11 -10.77
C LYS A 225 18.08 23.57 -11.76
N LEU A 226 17.71 22.60 -12.60
CA LEU A 226 18.62 21.94 -13.55
C LEU A 226 19.54 22.90 -14.32
N PRO A 227 19.06 24.05 -14.86
CA PRO A 227 19.91 24.95 -15.63
C PRO A 227 21.07 25.56 -14.82
N ALA A 228 20.94 25.67 -13.50
CA ALA A 228 21.90 26.35 -12.62
C ALA A 228 22.82 25.39 -11.83
N VAL A 229 22.48 24.10 -11.75
CA VAL A 229 23.14 23.14 -10.85
C VAL A 229 24.41 22.51 -11.45
N GLY A 230 24.53 22.47 -12.78
CA GLY A 230 25.70 21.93 -13.50
C GLY A 230 26.03 20.48 -13.11
N GLU A 231 27.33 20.17 -12.96
CA GLU A 231 27.85 18.82 -12.66
C GLU A 231 27.40 18.22 -11.32
N ARG A 232 26.73 18.99 -10.46
CA ARG A 232 26.22 18.49 -9.19
C ARG A 232 25.02 17.56 -9.39
N ASP A 233 24.16 17.82 -10.37
CA ASP A 233 22.96 17.00 -10.62
C ASP A 233 23.32 15.57 -11.08
N PRO A 234 24.22 15.37 -12.07
CA PRO A 234 24.67 14.02 -12.43
C PRO A 234 25.33 13.27 -11.26
N ARG A 235 26.11 13.95 -10.42
CA ARG A 235 26.73 13.33 -9.23
C ARG A 235 25.69 12.87 -8.21
N HIS A 236 24.68 13.70 -7.92
CA HIS A 236 23.58 13.32 -7.03
C HIS A 236 22.76 12.16 -7.61
N THR A 237 22.52 12.18 -8.92
CA THR A 237 21.82 11.11 -9.64
C THR A 237 22.57 9.78 -9.54
N ALA A 238 23.88 9.78 -9.73
CA ALA A 238 24.70 8.57 -9.60
C ALA A 238 24.63 7.94 -8.20
N ILE A 239 24.58 8.77 -7.14
CA ILE A 239 24.39 8.29 -5.76
C ILE A 239 23.05 7.57 -5.61
N ILE A 240 21.96 8.21 -6.07
CA ILE A 240 20.61 7.64 -6.00
C ILE A 240 20.52 6.32 -6.76
N GLN A 241 20.98 6.29 -8.02
CA GLN A 241 20.92 5.11 -8.87
C GLN A 241 21.72 3.93 -8.30
N GLY A 242 22.83 4.21 -7.59
CA GLY A 242 23.59 3.18 -6.88
C GLY A 242 22.76 2.48 -5.79
N PHE A 243 21.97 3.23 -5.02
CA PHE A 243 21.08 2.66 -4.02
C PHE A 243 19.85 1.99 -4.64
N GLU A 244 19.24 2.60 -5.65
CA GLU A 244 18.08 2.04 -6.36
C GLU A 244 18.40 0.68 -6.97
N LYS A 245 19.57 0.54 -7.61
CA LYS A 245 20.02 -0.74 -8.16
C LYS A 245 20.08 -1.83 -7.08
N ARG A 246 20.73 -1.55 -5.95
CA ARG A 246 20.84 -2.49 -4.82
C ARG A 246 19.46 -2.85 -4.27
N TYR A 247 18.60 -1.85 -4.10
CA TYR A 247 17.22 -2.02 -3.65
C TYR A 247 16.45 -2.96 -4.58
N GLN A 248 16.45 -2.72 -5.90
CA GLN A 248 15.72 -3.54 -6.86
C GLN A 248 16.24 -4.98 -6.91
N GLU A 249 17.56 -5.18 -6.86
CA GLU A 249 18.17 -6.52 -6.79
C GLU A 249 17.78 -7.28 -5.52
N ARG A 250 17.72 -6.60 -4.37
CA ARG A 250 17.29 -7.20 -3.11
C ARG A 250 15.79 -7.51 -3.11
N LEU A 251 14.98 -6.59 -3.59
CA LEU A 251 13.53 -6.76 -3.72
C LEU A 251 13.17 -7.96 -4.59
N ALA A 252 13.86 -8.13 -5.73
CA ALA A 252 13.66 -9.29 -6.59
C ALA A 252 14.00 -10.61 -5.89
N ARG A 253 15.10 -10.66 -5.13
CA ARG A 253 15.49 -11.85 -4.35
C ARG A 253 14.49 -12.18 -3.25
N HIS A 254 14.08 -11.18 -2.46
CA HIS A 254 13.08 -11.37 -1.41
C HIS A 254 11.75 -11.88 -1.96
N ARG A 255 11.28 -11.29 -3.07
CA ARG A 255 10.07 -11.77 -3.77
C ARG A 255 10.18 -13.22 -4.22
N LYS A 256 11.33 -13.60 -4.82
CA LYS A 256 11.57 -14.99 -5.26
C LYS A 256 11.59 -15.98 -4.09
N ALA A 257 12.08 -15.54 -2.93
CA ALA A 257 12.13 -16.34 -1.71
C ALA A 257 10.83 -16.32 -0.89
N GLY A 258 9.81 -15.55 -1.30
CA GLY A 258 8.62 -15.31 -0.48
C GLY A 258 8.91 -14.57 0.84
N LEU A 259 10.09 -13.95 0.95
CA LEU A 259 10.50 -13.20 2.13
C LEU A 259 9.92 -11.79 2.07
N ARG A 260 9.38 -11.34 3.20
CA ARG A 260 9.03 -9.93 3.42
C ARG A 260 9.95 -9.33 4.46
N ASP A 261 10.59 -8.23 4.12
CA ASP A 261 11.48 -7.50 5.01
C ASP A 261 10.94 -6.07 5.20
N PRO A 262 10.37 -5.75 6.38
CA PRO A 262 9.89 -4.41 6.69
C PRO A 262 10.97 -3.33 6.54
N LEU A 263 12.24 -3.66 6.76
CA LEU A 263 13.33 -2.69 6.57
C LEU A 263 13.58 -2.38 5.10
N LEU A 264 13.36 -3.34 4.20
CA LEU A 264 13.43 -3.11 2.76
C LEU A 264 12.24 -2.23 2.30
N ASP A 265 11.05 -2.50 2.83
CA ASP A 265 9.84 -1.70 2.57
C ASP A 265 10.07 -0.24 3.03
N GLU A 266 10.67 -0.02 4.21
CA GLU A 266 11.03 1.31 4.72
C GLU A 266 12.17 1.98 3.93
N PHE A 267 13.18 1.20 3.51
CA PHE A 267 14.30 1.71 2.72
C PHE A 267 13.84 2.39 1.42
N ARG A 268 12.78 1.89 0.79
CA ARG A 268 12.16 2.50 -0.39
C ARG A 268 11.74 3.95 -0.15
N TRP A 269 11.26 4.28 1.05
CA TRP A 269 10.85 5.64 1.41
C TRP A 269 12.04 6.51 1.84
N HIS A 270 13.09 5.91 2.39
CA HIS A 270 14.35 6.62 2.63
C HIS A 270 15.01 7.10 1.33
N LEU A 271 14.86 6.37 0.22
CA LEU A 271 15.29 6.82 -1.10
C LEU A 271 14.59 8.11 -1.52
N GLU A 272 13.28 8.22 -1.27
CA GLU A 272 12.51 9.43 -1.56
C GLU A 272 12.98 10.62 -0.73
N GLU A 273 13.23 10.41 0.55
CA GLU A 273 13.78 11.49 1.38
C GLU A 273 15.19 11.90 0.94
N LEU A 274 16.00 10.95 0.45
CA LEU A 274 17.31 11.27 -0.11
C LEU A 274 17.16 12.11 -1.39
N ARG A 275 16.24 11.74 -2.30
CA ARG A 275 15.92 12.54 -3.49
C ARG A 275 15.52 13.97 -3.12
N VAL A 276 14.61 14.15 -2.15
CA VAL A 276 14.23 15.48 -1.65
C VAL A 276 15.44 16.24 -1.10
N SER A 277 16.29 15.60 -0.29
CA SER A 277 17.47 16.24 0.31
C SER A 277 18.54 16.68 -0.72
N LEU A 278 18.63 15.98 -1.85
CA LEU A 278 19.63 16.24 -2.88
C LEU A 278 19.16 17.25 -3.94
N PHE A 279 17.86 17.23 -4.29
CA PHE A 279 17.33 18.01 -5.40
C PHE A 279 16.40 19.16 -4.96
N ALA A 280 15.76 19.06 -3.79
CA ALA A 280 14.69 19.97 -3.36
C ALA A 280 14.76 20.30 -1.86
N GLN A 281 15.93 20.69 -1.35
CA GLN A 281 16.18 20.96 0.07
C GLN A 281 15.17 21.89 0.76
N GLU A 282 14.63 22.87 0.01
CA GLU A 282 13.62 23.81 0.51
C GLU A 282 12.31 23.14 0.97
N LEU A 283 11.99 21.96 0.44
CA LEU A 283 10.80 21.19 0.83
C LEU A 283 10.97 20.50 2.19
N LYS A 284 12.21 20.45 2.70
CA LYS A 284 12.62 19.78 3.94
C LYS A 284 12.30 18.27 3.94
N THR A 285 12.94 17.56 4.86
CA THR A 285 12.68 16.15 5.15
C THR A 285 12.18 16.01 6.57
N PRO A 286 11.32 15.02 6.87
CA PRO A 286 10.75 14.83 8.22
C PRO A 286 11.82 14.47 9.27
N TYR A 287 12.96 13.97 8.83
CA TYR A 287 14.14 13.67 9.63
C TYR A 287 15.40 13.93 8.78
N PRO A 288 16.60 14.09 9.37
CA PRO A 288 17.77 14.39 8.56
C PRO A 288 18.26 13.16 7.77
N VAL A 289 18.55 13.35 6.49
CA VAL A 289 18.89 12.28 5.53
C VAL A 289 20.20 12.59 4.83
N SER A 290 21.00 11.54 4.56
CA SER A 290 22.20 11.61 3.74
C SER A 290 22.55 10.22 3.19
N ALA A 291 23.38 10.16 2.15
CA ALA A 291 23.86 8.88 1.59
C ALA A 291 24.51 7.98 2.67
N LYS A 292 25.32 8.56 3.56
CA LYS A 292 25.94 7.82 4.69
C LYS A 292 24.91 7.24 5.66
N ARG A 293 23.79 7.93 5.89
CA ARG A 293 22.71 7.43 6.73
C ARG A 293 21.93 6.32 6.04
N LEU A 294 21.64 6.47 4.73
CA LEU A 294 21.02 5.40 3.95
C LEU A 294 21.89 4.14 3.92
N GLU A 295 23.21 4.26 3.79
CA GLU A 295 24.11 3.10 3.81
C GLU A 295 23.98 2.30 5.12
N LYS A 296 23.92 2.99 6.28
CA LYS A 296 23.70 2.32 7.57
C LYS A 296 22.35 1.59 7.66
N ILE A 297 21.30 2.18 7.09
CA ILE A 297 19.98 1.53 7.04
C ILE A 297 20.07 0.30 6.13
N TRP A 298 20.74 0.42 4.99
CA TRP A 298 20.93 -0.68 4.05
C TRP A 298 21.67 -1.88 4.66
N GLU A 299 22.71 -1.63 5.48
CA GLU A 299 23.44 -2.66 6.22
C GLU A 299 22.54 -3.49 7.15
N SER A 300 21.40 -2.93 7.57
CA SER A 300 20.43 -3.60 8.44
C SER A 300 19.38 -4.42 7.66
N VAL A 301 19.29 -4.25 6.34
CA VAL A 301 18.32 -4.95 5.48
C VAL A 301 18.78 -6.40 5.26
N LYS A 302 17.87 -7.37 5.46
CA LYS A 302 18.19 -8.81 5.38
C LYS A 302 18.76 -9.20 4.02
N PRO A 303 19.90 -9.90 3.95
CA PRO A 303 20.67 -10.14 2.72
C PRO A 303 19.92 -10.80 1.56
#